data_AF-A0A7W0VWQ1-F1
#
_entry.id   AF-A0A7W0VWQ1-F1
#
_cell.length_a   1.000
_cell.length_b   1.000
_cell.length_c   1.000
_cell.angle_alpha   90.00
_cell.angle_beta   90.00
_cell.angle_gamma   90.00
#
_symmetry.space_group_name_H-M   'P 1'
#
loop_
_entity.id
_entity.type
_entity.pdbx_description
1 polymer ?
#
loop_
_entity_poly.entity_id
_entity_poly.type
_entity_poly.pdbx_seq_one_letter_code
_entity_poly.pdbx_strand_id
1 'polypeptide(L)'
;MKYEELKLRPSSAAIDRNAITAWLANRDYAFLDPIEREVWHLSATKREMEHSRHQRIANPARMPDGVFVRLLPDYVSVNAYWADNAKGRALEFIRWLVSEGEWSVQRDQSSFEPLGDPARLFPEGTGEPDHTIYELTEGVRYTWEAAGRSFIVHSGGQWRTRLTDALETWRVIEDWRGELSPGALAEWKAAVGQVGELIEYENPDTATGNFDIDDDSGLERAWFDAADVPAPLKPIAALVDKWVGELARWNEASSSDDLRRVRRE
;
A
#
# COMPACT_ATOMS: atom_id res chain seq x y z
N MET A 1 -5.55 15.65 -3.03
CA MET A 1 -6.57 16.52 -3.63
C MET A 1 -6.18 17.96 -3.32
N LYS A 2 -6.35 18.88 -4.27
CA LYS A 2 -6.07 20.32 -4.03
C LYS A 2 -7.19 21.01 -3.23
N TYR A 3 -8.34 20.36 -3.12
CA TYR A 3 -9.56 20.86 -2.51
C TYR A 3 -10.01 19.89 -1.41
N GLU A 4 -10.76 20.37 -0.43
CA GLU A 4 -11.21 19.55 0.70
C GLU A 4 -12.38 18.65 0.29
N GLU A 5 -13.31 19.20 -0.49
CA GLU A 5 -14.49 18.52 -1.00
C GLU A 5 -14.70 18.81 -2.50
N LEU A 6 -15.03 17.76 -3.25
CA LEU A 6 -15.51 17.85 -4.62
C LEU A 6 -16.96 17.41 -4.69
N LYS A 7 -17.78 18.19 -5.39
CA LYS A 7 -19.17 17.84 -5.70
C LYS A 7 -19.27 17.53 -7.18
N LEU A 8 -19.63 16.30 -7.51
CA LEU A 8 -19.64 15.77 -8.86
C LEU A 8 -21.08 15.49 -9.27
N ARG A 9 -21.51 16.00 -10.42
CA ARG A 9 -22.84 15.68 -10.97
C ARG A 9 -22.74 15.33 -12.45
N PRO A 10 -23.54 14.37 -12.95
CA PRO A 10 -23.66 14.13 -14.38
C PRO A 10 -24.22 15.36 -15.09
N SER A 11 -23.77 15.61 -16.32
CA SER A 11 -24.13 16.82 -17.07
C SER A 11 -25.52 16.75 -17.72
N SER A 12 -26.04 15.54 -17.98
CA SER A 12 -27.30 15.35 -18.73
C SER A 12 -28.21 14.23 -18.20
N ALA A 13 -27.76 13.43 -17.24
CA ALA A 13 -28.49 12.28 -16.70
C ALA A 13 -28.74 12.42 -15.19
N ALA A 14 -29.62 11.59 -14.63
CA ALA A 14 -29.68 11.39 -13.18
C ALA A 14 -28.48 10.57 -12.70
N ILE A 15 -28.11 10.71 -11.44
CA ILE A 15 -27.04 9.91 -10.82
C ILE A 15 -27.48 8.45 -10.75
N ASP A 16 -26.75 7.57 -11.42
CA ASP A 16 -26.94 6.12 -11.27
C ASP A 16 -26.30 5.64 -9.96
N ARG A 17 -27.07 5.76 -8.87
CA ARG A 17 -26.62 5.36 -7.53
C ARG A 17 -26.36 3.86 -7.45
N ASN A 18 -27.01 3.03 -8.27
CA ASN A 18 -26.83 1.58 -8.25
C ASN A 18 -25.48 1.21 -8.87
N ALA A 19 -25.14 1.80 -10.02
CA ALA A 19 -23.83 1.61 -10.66
C ALA A 19 -22.69 2.06 -9.73
N ILE A 20 -22.83 3.22 -9.10
CA ILE A 20 -21.82 3.74 -8.16
C ILE A 20 -21.66 2.84 -6.94
N THR A 21 -22.77 2.40 -6.34
CA THR A 21 -22.74 1.48 -5.20
C THR A 21 -22.11 0.14 -5.58
N ALA A 22 -22.44 -0.41 -6.75
CA ALA A 22 -21.86 -1.66 -7.23
C ALA A 22 -20.36 -1.53 -7.50
N TRP A 23 -19.93 -0.42 -8.10
CA TRP A 23 -18.51 -0.14 -8.31
C TRP A 23 -17.75 -0.08 -6.98
N LEU A 24 -18.26 0.68 -6.00
CA LEU A 24 -17.64 0.84 -4.68
C LEU A 24 -17.61 -0.48 -3.91
N ALA A 25 -18.71 -1.25 -3.95
CA ALA A 25 -18.81 -2.54 -3.28
C ALA A 25 -17.84 -3.61 -3.83
N ASN A 26 -17.40 -3.46 -5.08
CA ASN A 26 -16.45 -4.36 -5.72
C ASN A 26 -14.98 -3.97 -5.46
N ARG A 27 -14.72 -2.95 -4.64
CA ARG A 27 -13.36 -2.54 -4.26
C ARG A 27 -13.01 -3.13 -2.89
N ASP A 28 -11.93 -3.89 -2.85
CA ASP A 28 -11.41 -4.49 -1.62
C ASP A 28 -10.79 -3.47 -0.65
N TYR A 29 -10.55 -2.24 -1.12
CA TYR A 29 -10.09 -1.10 -0.33
C TYR A 29 -11.22 -0.15 0.09
N ALA A 30 -12.48 -0.46 -0.21
CA ALA A 30 -13.63 0.36 0.15
C ALA A 30 -14.59 -0.36 1.11
N PHE A 31 -15.26 0.40 1.97
CA PHE A 31 -16.36 -0.10 2.78
C PHE A 31 -17.45 0.95 2.99
N LEU A 32 -18.69 0.50 3.13
CA LEU A 32 -19.80 1.34 3.58
C LEU A 32 -19.67 1.54 5.09
N ASP A 33 -19.68 2.80 5.56
CA ASP A 33 -19.56 3.13 6.98
C ASP A 33 -20.59 2.34 7.81
N PRO A 34 -20.16 1.47 8.74
CA PRO A 34 -21.07 0.66 9.54
C PRO A 34 -22.00 1.50 10.44
N ILE A 35 -21.64 2.76 10.71
CA ILE A 35 -22.39 3.67 11.58
C ILE A 35 -23.36 4.54 10.75
N GLU A 36 -22.87 5.36 9.82
CA GLU A 36 -23.70 6.31 9.06
C GLU A 36 -24.40 5.70 7.84
N ARG A 37 -23.97 4.52 7.35
CA ARG A 37 -24.58 3.71 6.27
C ARG A 37 -24.92 4.43 4.94
N GLU A 38 -24.49 5.68 4.80
CA GLU A 38 -24.67 6.51 3.59
C GLU A 38 -23.34 6.99 3.01
N VAL A 39 -22.25 6.75 3.73
CA VAL A 39 -20.89 7.21 3.41
C VAL A 39 -20.04 5.99 3.12
N TRP A 40 -19.40 5.98 1.96
CA TRP A 40 -18.35 5.03 1.61
C TRP A 40 -17.00 5.60 2.03
N HIS A 41 -16.18 4.76 2.66
CA HIS A 41 -14.78 5.05 2.96
C HIS A 41 -13.89 4.28 2.00
N LEU A 42 -12.89 4.95 1.42
CA LEU A 42 -11.89 4.37 0.55
C LEU A 42 -10.52 4.59 1.20
N SER A 43 -9.84 3.49 1.52
CA SER A 43 -8.49 3.47 2.07
C SER A 43 -7.45 3.29 0.97
N ALA A 44 -6.16 3.55 1.23
CA ALA A 44 -5.14 3.36 0.19
C ALA A 44 -5.00 1.87 -0.18
N THR A 45 -5.19 0.97 0.80
CA THR A 45 -5.08 -0.48 0.65
C THR A 45 -6.21 -1.23 1.35
N LYS A 46 -6.41 -2.51 1.00
CA LYS A 46 -7.32 -3.43 1.71
C LYS A 46 -7.03 -3.55 3.21
N ARG A 47 -5.75 -3.63 3.60
CA ARG A 47 -5.34 -3.74 5.02
C ARG A 47 -5.74 -2.49 5.79
N GLU A 48 -5.52 -1.31 5.23
CA GLU A 48 -5.95 -0.04 5.83
C GLU A 48 -7.47 0.07 5.90
N MET A 49 -8.18 -0.47 4.90
CA MET A 49 -9.64 -0.55 4.90
C MET A 49 -10.14 -1.36 6.10
N GLU A 50 -9.63 -2.57 6.29
CA GLU A 50 -10.01 -3.45 7.40
C GLU A 50 -9.70 -2.80 8.74
N HIS A 51 -8.51 -2.19 8.87
CA HIS A 51 -8.11 -1.47 10.07
C HIS A 51 -9.02 -0.27 10.35
N SER A 52 -9.27 0.58 9.34
CA SER A 52 -10.15 1.75 9.43
C SER A 52 -11.58 1.35 9.80
N ARG A 53 -12.09 0.26 9.23
CA ARG A 53 -13.41 -0.29 9.55
C ARG A 53 -13.48 -0.75 11.00
N HIS A 54 -12.47 -1.46 11.50
CA HIS A 54 -12.41 -1.86 12.91
C HIS A 54 -12.30 -0.67 13.85
N GLN A 55 -11.45 0.33 13.54
CA GLN A 55 -11.35 1.57 14.31
C GLN A 55 -12.69 2.30 14.36
N ARG A 56 -13.41 2.38 13.22
CA ARG A 56 -14.72 3.04 13.13
C ARG A 56 -15.79 2.36 13.99
N ILE A 57 -15.78 1.02 14.03
CA ILE A 57 -16.68 0.24 14.90
C ILE A 57 -16.32 0.45 16.38
N ALA A 58 -15.03 0.43 16.71
CA ALA A 58 -14.54 0.60 18.08
C ALA A 58 -14.74 2.04 18.60
N ASN A 59 -14.70 3.03 17.72
CA ASN A 59 -14.87 4.45 18.03
C ASN A 59 -15.87 5.13 17.08
N PRO A 60 -17.19 5.00 17.33
CA PRO A 60 -18.23 5.57 16.47
C PRO A 60 -18.27 7.10 16.41
N ALA A 61 -17.51 7.81 17.26
CA ALA A 61 -17.44 9.27 17.22
C ALA A 61 -16.32 9.79 16.30
N ARG A 62 -15.39 8.93 15.88
CA ARG A 62 -14.25 9.30 15.05
C ARG A 62 -14.37 8.67 13.67
N MET A 63 -14.12 9.46 12.64
CA MET A 63 -13.92 8.95 11.28
C MET A 63 -12.42 8.61 11.09
N PRO A 64 -12.09 7.44 10.55
CA PRO A 64 -10.71 7.08 10.22
C PRO A 64 -10.22 7.85 8.99
N ASP A 65 -8.91 8.04 8.88
CA ASP A 65 -8.28 8.74 7.76
C ASP A 65 -8.57 8.02 6.43
N GLY A 66 -8.79 8.76 5.35
CA GLY A 66 -9.15 8.21 4.04
C GLY A 66 -10.03 9.12 3.20
N VAL A 67 -10.46 8.61 2.04
CA VAL A 67 -11.39 9.32 1.15
C VAL A 67 -12.82 8.91 1.52
N PHE A 68 -13.71 9.90 1.60
CA PHE A 68 -15.12 9.68 1.84
C PHE A 68 -15.93 9.99 0.59
N VAL A 69 -16.78 9.06 0.18
CA VAL A 69 -17.71 9.21 -0.93
C VAL A 69 -19.13 9.14 -0.40
N ARG A 70 -19.90 10.22 -0.60
CA ARG A 70 -21.32 10.28 -0.20
C ARG A 70 -22.19 10.49 -1.43
N LEU A 71 -23.20 9.64 -1.59
CA LEU A 71 -24.16 9.73 -2.69
C LEU A 71 -25.36 10.57 -2.27
N LEU A 72 -25.41 11.83 -2.68
CA LEU A 72 -26.53 12.73 -2.43
C LEU A 72 -27.51 12.70 -3.62
N PRO A 73 -28.73 13.26 -3.47
CA PRO A 73 -29.74 13.19 -4.53
C PRO A 73 -29.31 13.85 -5.86
N ASP A 74 -28.48 14.89 -5.77
CA ASP A 74 -28.14 15.80 -6.88
C ASP A 74 -26.65 15.85 -7.21
N TYR A 75 -25.78 15.32 -6.35
CA TYR A 75 -24.35 15.15 -6.61
C TYR A 75 -23.75 14.00 -5.80
N VAL A 76 -22.56 13.60 -6.20
CA VAL A 76 -21.65 12.75 -5.43
C VAL A 76 -20.64 13.66 -4.74
N SER A 77 -20.56 13.60 -3.42
CA SER A 77 -19.52 14.28 -2.65
C SER A 77 -18.32 13.36 -2.51
N VAL A 78 -17.12 13.87 -2.80
CA VAL A 78 -15.84 13.21 -2.60
C VAL A 78 -14.98 14.11 -1.72
N ASN A 79 -14.74 13.68 -0.48
CA ASN A 79 -13.89 14.38 0.47
C ASN A 79 -12.58 13.62 0.66
N ALA A 80 -11.45 14.30 0.53
CA ALA A 80 -10.11 13.70 0.67
C ALA A 80 -9.20 14.54 1.58
N TYR A 81 -9.80 15.29 2.52
CA TYR A 81 -9.10 16.22 3.40
C TYR A 81 -8.08 15.52 4.32
N TRP A 82 -8.41 14.32 4.80
CA TRP A 82 -7.55 13.48 5.66
C TRP A 82 -7.00 12.25 4.93
N ALA A 83 -6.93 12.29 3.60
CA ALA A 83 -6.70 11.11 2.77
C ALA A 83 -5.26 10.98 2.26
N ASP A 84 -4.24 11.41 3.01
CA ASP A 84 -2.88 11.64 2.48
C ASP A 84 -2.38 10.58 1.49
N ASN A 85 -2.41 9.31 1.88
CA ASN A 85 -2.06 8.17 1.04
C ASN A 85 -3.22 7.65 0.15
N ALA A 86 -4.48 7.91 0.52
CA ALA A 86 -5.67 7.45 -0.18
C ALA A 86 -6.15 8.40 -1.30
N LYS A 87 -5.54 9.58 -1.48
CA LYS A 87 -5.89 10.55 -2.54
C LYS A 87 -5.94 9.94 -3.94
N GLY A 88 -5.13 8.92 -4.22
CA GLY A 88 -5.16 8.19 -5.50
C GLY A 88 -6.46 7.39 -5.72
N ARG A 89 -7.12 6.91 -4.66
CA ARG A 89 -8.43 6.24 -4.77
C ARG A 89 -9.56 7.21 -5.13
N ALA A 90 -9.49 8.45 -4.66
CA ALA A 90 -10.41 9.49 -5.14
C ALA A 90 -10.24 9.75 -6.64
N LEU A 91 -9.00 9.78 -7.14
CA LEU A 91 -8.73 9.94 -8.56
C LEU A 91 -9.24 8.75 -9.38
N GLU A 92 -9.00 7.51 -8.92
CA GLU A 92 -9.52 6.28 -9.53
C GLU A 92 -11.06 6.34 -9.68
N PHE A 93 -11.74 6.69 -8.60
CA PHE A 93 -13.19 6.82 -8.59
C PHE A 93 -13.70 7.89 -9.56
N ILE A 94 -13.08 9.07 -9.57
CA ILE A 94 -13.49 10.17 -10.45
C ILE A 94 -13.23 9.83 -11.92
N ARG A 95 -12.14 9.14 -12.24
CA ARG A 95 -11.86 8.64 -13.60
C ARG A 95 -12.93 7.66 -14.05
N TRP A 96 -13.32 6.73 -13.18
CA TRP A 96 -14.41 5.82 -13.49
C TRP A 96 -15.71 6.59 -13.76
N LEU A 97 -16.09 7.56 -12.94
CA LEU A 97 -17.27 8.40 -13.21
C LEU A 97 -17.22 9.02 -14.61
N VAL A 98 -16.09 9.62 -14.99
CA VAL A 98 -15.90 10.22 -16.33
C VAL A 98 -15.97 9.18 -17.45
N SER A 99 -15.57 7.92 -17.20
CA SER A 99 -15.71 6.85 -18.18
C SER A 99 -17.17 6.43 -18.41
N GLU A 100 -18.06 6.65 -17.44
CA GLU A 100 -19.50 6.38 -17.54
C GLU A 100 -20.29 7.53 -18.18
N GLY A 101 -19.67 8.70 -18.41
CA GLY A 101 -20.32 9.81 -19.10
C GLY A 101 -19.73 11.18 -18.83
N GLU A 102 -20.46 12.22 -19.22
CA GLU A 102 -20.06 13.60 -18.97
C GLU A 102 -20.43 14.04 -17.54
N TRP A 103 -19.43 14.53 -16.82
CA TRP A 103 -19.58 15.02 -15.46
C TRP A 103 -19.15 16.47 -15.34
N SER A 104 -19.78 17.17 -14.42
CA SER A 104 -19.40 18.50 -13.94
C SER A 104 -18.93 18.41 -12.50
N VAL A 105 -17.99 19.29 -12.14
CA VAL A 105 -17.42 19.37 -10.80
C VAL A 105 -17.62 20.77 -10.23
N GLN A 106 -17.99 20.84 -8.97
CA GLN A 106 -17.92 22.03 -8.14
C GLN A 106 -16.83 21.80 -7.09
N ARG A 107 -15.90 22.76 -7.02
CA ARG A 107 -14.80 22.77 -6.06
C ARG A 107 -15.17 23.74 -4.94
N ASP A 108 -15.26 23.27 -3.70
CA ASP A 108 -15.69 24.08 -2.56
C ASP A 108 -16.98 24.89 -2.87
N GLN A 109 -16.90 26.22 -2.86
CA GLN A 109 -18.02 27.14 -3.13
C GLN A 109 -18.08 27.68 -4.58
N SER A 110 -17.30 27.14 -5.50
CA SER A 110 -17.29 27.58 -6.92
C SER A 110 -18.53 27.12 -7.70
N SER A 111 -18.78 27.68 -8.88
CA SER A 111 -19.81 27.16 -9.79
C SER A 111 -19.42 25.80 -10.38
N PHE A 112 -20.40 24.99 -10.74
CA PHE A 112 -20.14 23.75 -11.51
C PHE A 112 -19.53 24.07 -12.87
N GLU A 113 -18.45 23.38 -13.21
CA GLU A 113 -17.76 23.43 -14.49
C GLU A 113 -17.60 22.02 -15.07
N PRO A 114 -17.41 21.86 -16.39
CA PRO A 114 -17.05 20.57 -16.97
C PRO A 114 -15.83 19.97 -16.26
N LEU A 115 -15.90 18.69 -15.90
CA LEU A 115 -14.82 18.02 -15.19
C LEU A 115 -13.55 17.94 -16.04
N GLY A 116 -13.67 17.58 -17.32
CA GLY A 116 -12.51 17.42 -18.21
C GLY A 116 -11.58 16.31 -17.70
N ASP A 117 -10.26 16.54 -17.74
CA ASP A 117 -9.27 15.63 -17.17
C ASP A 117 -9.31 15.64 -15.63
N PRO A 118 -9.65 14.52 -14.95
CA PRO A 118 -9.67 14.42 -13.49
C PRO A 118 -8.34 14.75 -12.82
N ALA A 119 -7.19 14.49 -13.46
CA ALA A 119 -5.87 14.68 -12.86
C ALA A 119 -5.62 16.14 -12.44
N ARG A 120 -6.26 17.12 -13.11
CA ARG A 120 -6.12 18.54 -12.77
C ARG A 120 -6.54 18.89 -11.34
N LEU A 121 -7.44 18.09 -10.75
CA LEU A 121 -7.99 18.28 -9.40
C LEU A 121 -7.04 17.83 -8.29
N PHE A 122 -5.95 17.15 -8.66
CA PHE A 122 -4.97 16.61 -7.73
C PHE A 122 -3.58 17.22 -7.98
N PRO A 123 -2.69 17.24 -6.97
CA PRO A 123 -1.28 17.55 -7.17
C PRO A 123 -0.63 16.62 -8.20
N GLU A 124 0.40 17.09 -8.91
CA GLU A 124 1.21 16.21 -9.74
C GLU A 124 1.79 15.07 -8.91
N GLY A 125 1.91 13.87 -9.50
CA GLY A 125 2.29 12.66 -8.77
C GLY A 125 1.18 12.05 -7.90
N THR A 126 0.00 12.68 -7.81
CA THR A 126 -1.22 12.02 -7.32
C THR A 126 -1.78 11.18 -8.45
N GLY A 127 -1.10 10.09 -8.78
CA GLY A 127 -1.70 9.01 -9.56
C GLY A 127 -2.68 8.22 -8.68
N GLU A 128 -3.30 7.18 -9.25
CA GLU A 128 -3.69 6.02 -8.43
C GLU A 128 -2.52 5.66 -7.49
N PRO A 129 -2.75 5.06 -6.30
CA PRO A 129 -1.67 4.29 -5.72
C PRO A 129 -1.26 3.36 -6.83
N ASP A 130 -0.11 3.68 -7.37
CA ASP A 130 0.39 3.05 -8.53
C ASP A 130 0.53 1.61 -8.03
N HIS A 131 -0.27 0.70 -8.60
CA HIS A 131 0.40 -0.51 -9.02
C HIS A 131 1.36 -0.02 -10.11
N THR A 132 2.44 0.68 -9.72
CA THR A 132 3.65 0.61 -10.51
C THR A 132 4.01 -0.85 -10.36
N ILE A 133 3.54 -1.66 -11.31
CA ILE A 133 4.50 -2.47 -12.02
C ILE A 133 5.49 -1.43 -12.53
N TYR A 134 6.49 -1.11 -11.71
CA TYR A 134 7.73 -0.78 -12.35
C TYR A 134 7.99 -2.02 -13.20
N GLU A 135 8.20 -1.84 -14.49
CA GLU A 135 9.27 -2.62 -15.10
C GLU A 135 10.57 -2.21 -14.37
N LEU A 136 10.68 -2.62 -13.10
CA LEU A 136 11.93 -2.90 -12.46
C LEU A 136 12.27 -4.24 -13.09
N THR A 137 12.93 -4.14 -14.24
CA THR A 137 13.69 -5.21 -14.90
C THR A 137 13.95 -6.36 -13.92
N GLU A 138 13.27 -7.49 -14.14
CA GLU A 138 13.29 -8.74 -13.32
C GLU A 138 12.61 -8.72 -11.93
N GLY A 139 11.62 -9.62 -11.79
CA GLY A 139 10.70 -9.83 -10.67
C GLY A 139 11.25 -9.57 -9.26
N VAL A 140 10.50 -8.78 -8.49
CA VAL A 140 10.54 -8.82 -7.02
C VAL A 140 10.19 -10.24 -6.60
N ARG A 141 10.92 -10.83 -5.64
CA ARG A 141 10.52 -12.14 -5.14
C ARG A 141 10.34 -12.29 -3.63
N TYR A 142 10.94 -11.47 -2.76
CA TYR A 142 10.90 -11.77 -1.33
C TYR A 142 11.09 -10.48 -0.50
N THR A 143 10.27 -10.21 0.53
CA THR A 143 10.30 -8.99 1.36
C THR A 143 10.35 -9.31 2.87
N TRP A 144 11.52 -9.35 3.50
CA TRP A 144 11.61 -9.68 4.93
C TRP A 144 11.35 -8.51 5.88
N GLU A 145 10.27 -8.52 6.65
CA GLU A 145 10.09 -7.60 7.77
C GLU A 145 10.70 -8.18 9.07
N ALA A 146 11.21 -7.35 9.97
CA ALA A 146 11.63 -7.73 11.33
C ALA A 146 11.94 -6.47 12.14
N ALA A 147 11.43 -6.38 13.37
CA ALA A 147 11.74 -5.30 14.30
C ALA A 147 11.61 -3.87 13.70
N GLY A 148 10.58 -3.63 12.89
CA GLY A 148 10.33 -2.34 12.23
C GLY A 148 11.16 -2.08 10.99
N ARG A 149 11.94 -3.06 10.52
CA ARG A 149 12.75 -2.99 9.30
C ARG A 149 12.22 -3.95 8.24
N SER A 150 12.02 -3.49 7.01
CA SER A 150 11.77 -4.34 5.84
C SER A 150 13.06 -4.55 5.04
N PHE A 151 13.20 -5.71 4.39
CA PHE A 151 14.36 -6.12 3.58
C PHE A 151 13.89 -6.84 2.32
N ILE A 152 13.90 -6.14 1.19
CA ILE A 152 13.39 -6.60 -0.09
C ILE A 152 14.54 -7.13 -0.92
N VAL A 153 14.38 -8.32 -1.53
CA VAL A 153 15.33 -8.91 -2.48
C VAL A 153 14.65 -9.22 -3.80
N HIS A 154 15.24 -8.71 -4.88
CA HIS A 154 14.80 -8.92 -6.25
C HIS A 154 15.47 -10.16 -6.87
N SER A 155 14.84 -10.77 -7.86
CA SER A 155 15.35 -11.97 -8.55
C SER A 155 16.72 -11.77 -9.23
N GLY A 156 17.00 -10.53 -9.66
CA GLY A 156 18.28 -10.06 -10.17
C GLY A 156 19.34 -9.77 -9.09
N GLY A 157 19.00 -9.96 -7.81
CA GLY A 157 19.90 -9.76 -6.67
C GLY A 157 20.03 -8.31 -6.18
N GLN A 158 19.24 -7.39 -6.72
CA GLN A 158 19.08 -6.07 -6.09
C GLN A 158 18.41 -6.23 -4.73
N TRP A 159 18.75 -5.37 -3.77
CA TRP A 159 18.08 -5.36 -2.47
C TRP A 159 17.84 -3.94 -1.96
N ARG A 160 16.84 -3.81 -1.08
CA ARG A 160 16.52 -2.59 -0.35
C ARG A 160 16.16 -2.92 1.08
N THR A 161 16.60 -2.12 2.05
CA THR A 161 16.07 -2.16 3.41
C THR A 161 15.55 -0.82 3.86
N ARG A 162 14.46 -0.84 4.61
CA ARG A 162 13.82 0.35 5.16
C ARG A 162 13.53 0.14 6.63
N LEU A 163 14.03 1.01 7.50
CA LEU A 163 13.64 1.07 8.91
C LEU A 163 12.57 2.14 9.07
N THR A 164 11.41 1.78 9.62
CA THR A 164 10.34 2.70 9.95
C THR A 164 10.27 2.98 11.44
N ASP A 165 9.78 4.16 11.82
CA ASP A 165 9.51 4.49 13.21
C ASP A 165 8.45 3.56 13.79
N ALA A 166 8.73 2.99 14.97
CA ALA A 166 7.84 2.06 15.65
C ALA A 166 6.53 2.72 16.10
N LEU A 167 6.52 4.05 16.27
CA LEU A 167 5.34 4.83 16.66
C LEU A 167 4.65 5.46 15.44
N GLU A 168 5.37 5.60 14.32
CA GLU A 168 4.91 6.22 13.08
C GLU A 168 5.37 5.37 11.89
N THR A 169 4.62 4.31 11.56
CA THR A 169 4.96 3.34 10.49
C THR A 169 5.22 3.96 9.11
N TRP A 170 4.84 5.22 8.91
CA TRP A 170 5.05 5.99 7.67
C TRP A 170 6.37 6.76 7.62
N ARG A 171 7.02 6.95 8.77
CA ARG A 171 8.26 7.70 8.88
C ARG A 171 9.43 6.75 8.66
N VAL A 172 10.07 6.89 7.49
CA VAL A 172 11.31 6.18 7.19
C VAL A 172 12.45 6.83 7.95
N ILE A 173 13.07 6.07 8.85
CA ILE A 173 14.24 6.49 9.63
C ILE A 173 15.52 6.20 8.83
N GLU A 174 15.56 5.06 8.14
CA GLU A 174 16.69 4.67 7.31
C GLU A 174 16.23 3.96 6.06
N ASP A 175 16.82 4.31 4.91
CA ASP A 175 16.63 3.62 3.65
C ASP A 175 18.00 3.30 3.04
N TRP A 176 18.24 2.02 2.78
CA TRP A 176 19.46 1.54 2.18
C TRP A 176 19.15 0.65 1.00
N ARG A 177 20.03 0.64 0.02
CA ARG A 177 19.90 -0.23 -1.15
C ARG A 177 21.26 -0.63 -1.71
N GLY A 178 21.28 -1.73 -2.43
CA GLY A 178 22.48 -2.24 -3.05
C GLY A 178 22.20 -3.47 -3.91
N GLU A 179 23.25 -4.25 -4.11
CA GLU A 179 23.23 -5.49 -4.87
C GLU A 179 23.85 -6.61 -4.03
N LEU A 180 23.29 -7.80 -4.10
CA LEU A 180 23.90 -9.01 -3.57
C LEU A 180 25.08 -9.38 -4.47
N SER A 181 26.15 -9.86 -3.86
CA SER A 181 27.23 -10.53 -4.58
C SER A 181 26.70 -11.79 -5.26
N PRO A 182 27.37 -12.30 -6.31
CA PRO A 182 26.96 -13.55 -6.95
C PRO A 182 26.86 -14.74 -5.97
N GLY A 183 27.73 -14.78 -4.95
CA GLY A 183 27.68 -15.78 -3.89
C GLY A 183 26.44 -15.63 -3.01
N ALA A 184 26.20 -14.42 -2.49
CA ALA A 184 25.04 -14.12 -1.67
C ALA A 184 23.70 -14.34 -2.42
N LEU A 185 23.64 -14.03 -3.72
CA LEU A 185 22.47 -14.32 -4.55
C LEU A 185 22.24 -15.82 -4.74
N ALA A 186 23.30 -16.61 -4.87
CA ALA A 186 23.19 -18.06 -4.97
C ALA A 186 22.70 -18.68 -3.65
N GLU A 187 23.22 -18.21 -2.51
CA GLU A 187 22.77 -18.61 -1.17
C GLU A 187 21.29 -18.26 -0.96
N TRP A 188 20.88 -17.04 -1.35
CA TRP A 188 19.49 -16.61 -1.30
C TRP A 188 18.57 -17.52 -2.11
N LYS A 189 18.92 -17.79 -3.38
CA LYS A 189 18.12 -18.66 -4.26
C LYS A 189 18.03 -20.09 -3.73
N ALA A 190 19.09 -20.60 -3.11
CA ALA A 190 19.08 -21.93 -2.50
C ALA A 190 18.18 -21.99 -1.26
N ALA A 191 18.20 -20.96 -0.41
CA ALA A 191 17.32 -20.86 0.76
C ALA A 191 15.84 -20.78 0.34
N VAL A 192 15.55 -19.92 -0.63
CA VAL A 192 14.22 -19.78 -1.24
C VAL A 192 13.72 -21.09 -1.84
N GLY A 193 14.56 -21.81 -2.59
CA GLY A 193 14.17 -23.07 -3.23
C GLY A 193 13.81 -24.21 -2.27
N GLN A 194 14.07 -24.05 -0.96
CA GLN A 194 13.65 -24.99 0.09
C GLN A 194 12.27 -24.67 0.67
N VAL A 195 11.75 -23.49 0.40
CA VAL A 195 10.39 -23.08 0.74
C VAL A 195 9.46 -23.68 -0.31
N GLY A 196 8.68 -24.69 0.08
CA GLY A 196 7.62 -25.25 -0.79
C GLY A 196 6.44 -24.28 -0.96
N GLU A 197 5.28 -24.76 -1.44
CA GLU A 197 4.02 -24.01 -1.36
C GLU A 197 3.79 -23.57 0.11
N LEU A 198 3.64 -22.26 0.32
CA LEU A 198 3.39 -21.70 1.63
C LEU A 198 1.93 -21.97 2.01
N ILE A 199 1.73 -22.99 2.84
CA ILE A 199 0.42 -23.26 3.45
C ILE A 199 0.00 -22.00 4.23
N GLU A 200 -1.23 -21.52 4.04
CA GLU A 200 -1.81 -20.41 4.83
C GLU A 200 -1.57 -20.66 6.33
N TYR A 201 -0.66 -19.90 6.93
CA TYR A 201 -0.39 -19.98 8.37
C TYR A 201 -1.23 -18.91 9.09
N GLU A 202 -1.96 -19.34 10.13
CA GLU A 202 -2.79 -18.46 10.95
C GLU A 202 -1.96 -17.34 11.58
N ASN A 203 -2.50 -16.12 11.50
CA ASN A 203 -1.94 -14.90 12.06
C ASN A 203 -1.61 -15.06 13.56
N PRO A 204 -0.32 -15.07 13.97
CA PRO A 204 0.03 -15.09 15.39
C PRO A 204 -0.24 -13.71 16.00
N ASP A 205 -0.67 -13.71 17.27
CA ASP A 205 -0.98 -12.53 18.05
C ASP A 205 0.20 -11.53 18.03
N THR A 206 -0.07 -10.28 17.65
CA THR A 206 0.88 -9.33 17.00
C THR A 206 1.94 -8.71 17.92
N ALA A 207 2.69 -9.49 18.69
CA ALA A 207 3.72 -8.97 19.60
C ALA A 207 5.15 -8.96 19.04
N THR A 208 5.50 -9.82 18.07
CA THR A 208 6.92 -10.06 17.73
C THR A 208 7.15 -10.43 16.25
N GLY A 209 7.28 -9.41 15.39
CA GLY A 209 7.85 -9.51 14.02
C GLY A 209 6.87 -9.92 12.91
N ASN A 210 7.01 -9.33 11.72
CA ASN A 210 6.23 -9.63 10.49
C ASN A 210 7.19 -10.09 9.39
N PHE A 211 6.75 -10.72 8.30
CA PHE A 211 7.59 -11.09 7.14
C PHE A 211 6.74 -11.12 5.84
N ASP A 212 7.30 -10.80 4.66
CA ASP A 212 6.63 -10.80 3.35
C ASP A 212 7.45 -11.55 2.24
N ILE A 213 6.77 -12.11 1.23
CA ILE A 213 7.39 -12.72 0.04
C ILE A 213 6.56 -12.34 -1.21
N ASP A 214 7.18 -12.20 -2.39
CA ASP A 214 6.49 -11.87 -3.65
C ASP A 214 6.72 -12.98 -4.69
N ASP A 215 5.71 -13.50 -5.37
CA ASP A 215 5.99 -14.26 -6.59
C ASP A 215 4.91 -14.04 -7.64
N ASP A 216 5.18 -14.56 -8.84
CA ASP A 216 4.42 -14.28 -10.06
C ASP A 216 2.93 -14.71 -9.99
N SER A 217 2.46 -15.28 -8.88
CA SER A 217 1.09 -15.79 -8.65
C SER A 217 0.09 -14.78 -8.09
N GLY A 218 0.56 -13.63 -7.58
CA GLY A 218 -0.24 -12.76 -6.72
C GLY A 218 0.03 -13.05 -5.24
N LEU A 219 -0.02 -11.99 -4.43
CA LEU A 219 0.45 -11.93 -3.05
C LEU A 219 0.02 -13.12 -2.17
N GLU A 220 0.93 -14.08 -1.95
CA GLU A 220 0.86 -15.03 -0.85
C GLU A 220 1.54 -14.42 0.39
N ARG A 221 0.76 -14.21 1.46
CA ARG A 221 1.27 -13.70 2.74
C ARG A 221 1.23 -14.82 3.78
N ALA A 222 2.34 -15.03 4.48
CA ALA A 222 2.41 -15.94 5.61
C ALA A 222 2.97 -15.19 6.83
N TRP A 223 2.32 -15.34 7.97
CA TRP A 223 2.73 -14.73 9.23
C TRP A 223 3.28 -15.79 10.19
N PHE A 224 4.36 -15.48 10.91
CA PHE A 224 4.92 -16.31 11.97
C PHE A 224 5.63 -15.43 13.01
N ASP A 225 5.73 -15.92 14.24
CA ASP A 225 6.50 -15.26 15.30
C ASP A 225 7.98 -15.27 14.94
N ALA A 226 8.65 -14.11 14.98
CA ALA A 226 10.09 -14.03 14.76
C ALA A 226 10.90 -14.83 15.78
N ALA A 227 10.34 -15.09 16.98
CA ALA A 227 10.92 -16.00 17.96
C ALA A 227 10.72 -17.49 17.62
N ASP A 228 9.80 -17.81 16.72
CA ASP A 228 9.45 -19.18 16.31
C ASP A 228 9.30 -19.31 14.79
N VAL A 229 10.39 -18.97 14.07
CA VAL A 229 10.43 -19.05 12.60
C VAL A 229 10.21 -20.49 12.13
N PRO A 230 9.25 -20.75 11.22
CA PRO A 230 9.01 -22.08 10.65
C PRO A 230 10.28 -22.69 10.09
N ALA A 231 10.50 -23.98 10.31
CA ALA A 231 11.72 -24.68 9.89
C ALA A 231 12.11 -24.44 8.41
N PRO A 232 11.19 -24.40 7.43
CA PRO A 232 11.53 -24.09 6.04
C PRO A 232 12.05 -22.66 5.81
N LEU A 233 11.70 -21.70 6.67
CA LEU A 233 12.03 -20.28 6.53
C LEU A 233 13.28 -19.86 7.30
N LYS A 234 13.78 -20.70 8.22
CA LYS A 234 14.99 -20.43 9.02
C LYS A 234 16.23 -20.07 8.18
N PRO A 235 16.51 -20.70 7.02
CA PRO A 235 17.63 -20.31 6.18
C PRO A 235 17.53 -18.89 5.64
N ILE A 236 16.31 -18.44 5.28
CA ILE A 236 16.06 -17.08 4.80
C ILE A 236 16.24 -16.08 5.95
N ALA A 237 15.65 -16.36 7.12
CA ALA A 237 15.79 -15.53 8.32
C ALA A 237 17.26 -15.28 8.67
N ALA A 238 18.10 -16.33 8.64
CA ALA A 238 19.51 -16.24 8.96
C ALA A 238 20.30 -15.33 8.00
N LEU A 239 19.96 -15.36 6.70
CA LEU A 239 20.59 -14.48 5.70
C LEU A 239 20.20 -13.02 5.92
N VAL A 240 18.92 -12.77 6.20
CA VAL A 240 18.45 -11.40 6.47
C VAL A 240 19.06 -10.84 7.75
N ASP A 241 19.08 -11.62 8.83
CA ASP A 241 19.72 -11.21 10.09
C ASP A 241 21.19 -10.89 9.92
N LYS A 242 21.92 -11.70 9.13
CA LYS A 242 23.31 -11.44 8.76
C LYS A 242 23.45 -10.07 8.09
N TRP A 243 22.70 -9.83 7.01
CA TRP A 243 22.82 -8.60 6.22
C TRP A 243 22.34 -7.35 6.96
N VAL A 244 21.26 -7.45 7.73
CA VAL A 244 20.81 -6.36 8.61
C VAL A 244 21.86 -6.07 9.68
N GLY A 245 22.49 -7.09 10.25
CA GLY A 245 23.59 -6.95 11.20
C GLY A 245 24.83 -6.28 10.60
N GLU A 246 25.15 -6.56 9.33
CA GLU A 246 26.19 -5.86 8.58
C GLU A 246 25.82 -4.38 8.36
N LEU A 247 24.58 -4.11 7.95
CA LEU A 247 24.09 -2.75 7.70
C LEU A 247 24.04 -1.87 8.95
N ALA A 248 23.71 -2.45 10.11
CA ALA A 248 23.72 -1.75 11.40
C ALA A 248 25.11 -1.20 11.79
N ARG A 249 26.18 -1.73 11.19
CA ARG A 249 27.57 -1.30 11.42
C ARG A 249 28.16 -0.61 10.19
N TRP A 250 27.36 -0.35 9.16
CA TRP A 250 27.83 0.12 7.87
C TRP A 250 28.18 1.61 7.89
N ASN A 251 29.31 1.94 7.28
CA ASN A 251 29.73 3.30 6.98
C ASN A 251 30.33 3.34 5.57
N GLU A 252 30.65 4.51 5.06
CA GLU A 252 31.12 4.70 3.68
C GLU A 252 32.44 3.99 3.36
N ALA A 253 33.22 3.59 4.38
CA ALA A 253 34.43 2.80 4.23
C ALA A 253 34.22 1.29 4.45
N SER A 254 33.00 0.87 4.82
CA SER A 254 32.67 -0.54 5.00
C SER A 254 32.70 -1.28 3.66
N SER A 255 33.09 -2.56 3.72
CA SER A 255 32.98 -3.50 2.61
C SER A 255 32.31 -4.78 3.12
N SER A 256 31.63 -5.48 2.23
CA SER A 256 31.03 -6.78 2.51
C SER A 256 31.26 -7.71 1.32
N ASP A 257 31.48 -8.99 1.64
CA ASP A 257 31.57 -10.06 0.65
C ASP A 257 30.19 -10.36 0.03
N ASP A 258 29.11 -9.97 0.73
CA ASP A 258 27.73 -10.23 0.37
C ASP A 258 27.03 -9.00 -0.21
N LEU A 259 27.21 -7.82 0.40
CA LEU A 259 26.51 -6.60 0.04
C LEU A 259 27.43 -5.66 -0.76
N ARG A 260 27.00 -5.33 -1.98
CA ARG A 260 27.75 -4.51 -2.94
C ARG A 260 26.97 -3.24 -3.30
N ARG A 261 27.71 -2.22 -3.74
CA ARG A 261 27.15 -0.92 -4.21
C ARG A 261 26.16 -0.31 -3.21
N VAL A 262 26.46 -0.46 -1.93
CA VAL A 262 25.59 -0.03 -0.83
C VAL A 262 25.50 1.49 -0.79
N ARG A 263 24.28 2.02 -0.75
CA ARG A 263 24.01 3.46 -0.65
C ARG A 263 22.82 3.72 0.27
N ARG A 264 22.92 4.80 1.05
CA ARG A 264 21.84 5.35 1.89
C ARG A 264 21.06 6.39 1.09
N GLU A 265 19.73 6.41 1.22
CA GLU A 265 18.85 7.47 0.73
C GLU A 265 18.27 8.32 1.87
#